data_AF-A0A2N2LLM1-F1
#
_entry.id   AF-A0A2N2LLM1-F1
#
_cell.length_a   1.000
_cell.length_b   1.000
_cell.length_c   1.000
_cell.angle_alpha   90.00
_cell.angle_beta   90.00
_cell.angle_gamma   90.00
#
_symmetry.space_group_name_H-M   'P 1'
#
loop_
_entity.id
_entity.type
_entity.pdbx_description
1 polymer ?
#
loop_
_entity_poly.entity_id
_entity_poly.type
_entity_poly.pdbx_seq_one_letter_code
_entity_poly.pdbx_strand_id
1 'polypeptide(L)'
;MNVILNADEAQVVLSLVTSTVLDHVEVSEETREKIREYRRERASGTSELDEFTVALNEAIGNFIDERTRRMMRVRGKVKVRG
;
A
#
# COMPACT_ATOMS: atom_id res chain seq x y z
N MET A 1 -4.27 6.30 13.91
CA MET A 1 -4.35 5.61 12.61
C MET A 1 -5.02 4.27 12.84
N ASN A 2 -6.03 3.91 12.04
CA ASN A 2 -6.59 2.56 12.12
C ASN A 2 -5.59 1.60 11.49
N VAL A 3 -5.23 0.54 12.22
CA VAL A 3 -4.40 -0.54 11.68
C VAL A 3 -5.30 -1.40 10.81
N ILE A 4 -5.03 -1.42 9.51
CA ILE A 4 -5.72 -2.20 8.49
C ILE A 4 -4.95 -3.49 8.21
N LEU A 5 -3.62 -3.39 8.13
CA LEU A 5 -2.69 -4.50 7.92
C LEU A 5 -1.68 -4.58 9.05
N ASN A 6 -1.40 -5.78 9.55
CA ASN A 6 -0.23 -6.05 10.38
C ASN A 6 1.05 -6.20 9.54
N ALA A 7 2.21 -6.33 10.19
CA ALA A 7 3.51 -6.39 9.51
C ALA A 7 3.63 -7.58 8.53
N ASP A 8 3.14 -8.77 8.92
CA ASP A 8 3.18 -9.95 8.05
C ASP A 8 2.27 -9.77 6.83
N GLU A 9 1.08 -9.20 7.01
CA GLU A 9 0.16 -8.87 5.92
C GLU A 9 0.76 -7.82 4.97
N ALA A 10 1.40 -6.78 5.52
CA ALA A 10 2.11 -5.77 4.73
C ALA A 10 3.28 -6.37 3.95
N GLN A 11 4.02 -7.32 4.54
CA GLN A 11 5.11 -8.04 3.88
C GLN A 11 4.60 -8.88 2.70
N VAL A 12 3.44 -9.53 2.84
CA VAL A 12 2.78 -10.29 1.77
C VAL A 12 2.42 -9.35 0.61
N VAL A 13 1.81 -8.19 0.92
CA VAL A 13 1.48 -7.18 -0.10
C VAL A 13 2.74 -6.68 -0.81
N LEU A 14 3.78 -6.33 -0.06
CA LEU A 14 5.07 -5.91 -0.61
C LEU A 14 5.65 -6.97 -1.56
N SER A 15 5.63 -8.24 -1.15
CA SER A 15 6.13 -9.35 -1.96
C SER A 15 5.34 -9.54 -3.24
N LEU A 16 4.01 -9.46 -3.18
CA LEU A 16 3.14 -9.62 -4.35
C LEU A 16 3.34 -8.49 -5.37
N VAL A 17 3.35 -7.24 -4.91
CA VAL A 17 3.52 -6.07 -5.78
C VAL A 17 4.89 -6.09 -6.45
N THR A 18 5.95 -6.33 -5.67
CA THR A 18 7.32 -6.38 -6.22
C THR A 18 7.52 -7.56 -7.19
N SER A 19 6.92 -8.73 -6.92
CA SER A 19 6.91 -9.83 -7.89
C SER A 19 6.20 -9.44 -9.18
N THR A 20 5.04 -8.79 -9.09
CA THR A 20 4.28 -8.32 -10.27
C THR A 20 5.14 -7.37 -11.13
N VAL A 21 5.87 -6.45 -10.49
CA VAL A 21 6.78 -5.54 -11.21
C VAL A 21 7.90 -6.31 -11.88
N LEU A 22 8.55 -7.24 -11.18
CA LEU A 22 9.68 -8.00 -11.69
C LEU A 22 9.33 -8.95 -12.84
N ASP A 23 8.07 -9.41 -12.89
CA ASP A 23 7.58 -10.40 -13.85
C ASP A 23 6.92 -9.76 -15.08
N HIS A 24 6.33 -8.58 -14.92
CA HIS A 24 5.51 -7.96 -15.98
C HIS A 24 6.02 -6.61 -16.48
N VAL A 25 7.04 -6.02 -15.86
CA VAL A 25 7.62 -4.75 -16.30
C VAL A 25 9.02 -5.00 -16.82
N GLU A 26 9.30 -4.54 -18.05
CA GLU A 26 10.66 -4.53 -18.58
C GLU A 26 11.49 -3.51 -17.78
N VAL A 27 12.40 -4.02 -16.96
CA VAL A 27 13.31 -3.23 -16.13
C VAL A 27 14.75 -3.67 -16.39
N SER A 28 15.71 -2.76 -16.19
CA SER A 28 17.13 -3.12 -16.24
C SER A 28 17.50 -4.11 -15.13
N GLU A 29 18.56 -4.90 -15.34
CA GLU A 29 19.05 -5.81 -14.30
C GLU A 29 19.43 -5.07 -13.01
N GLU A 30 20.03 -3.88 -13.11
CA GLU A 30 20.32 -3.02 -11.95
C GLU A 30 19.04 -2.68 -11.16
N THR A 31 17.95 -2.36 -11.86
CA THR A 31 16.67 -2.05 -11.22
C THR A 31 16.07 -3.28 -10.56
N ARG A 32 16.17 -4.44 -11.21
CA ARG A 32 15.72 -5.72 -10.67
C ARG A 32 16.48 -6.10 -9.40
N GLU A 33 17.79 -5.86 -9.34
CA GLU A 33 18.59 -6.06 -8.13
C GLU A 33 18.16 -5.13 -6.99
N LYS A 34 17.96 -3.85 -7.27
CA LYS A 34 17.46 -2.86 -6.29
C LYS A 34 16.09 -3.22 -5.73
N ILE A 35 15.16 -3.72 -6.55
CA ILE A 35 13.86 -4.19 -6.08
C ILE A 35 14.01 -5.40 -5.15
N ARG A 36 14.90 -6.34 -5.48
CA ARG A 36 15.17 -7.50 -4.62
C ARG A 36 15.83 -7.09 -3.31
N GLU A 37 16.74 -6.13 -3.34
CA GLU A 37 17.37 -5.55 -2.15
C GLU A 37 16.34 -4.85 -1.26
N TYR A 38 15.50 -4.00 -1.85
CA TYR A 38 14.41 -3.31 -1.14
C TYR A 38 13.49 -4.28 -0.39
N ARG A 39 13.19 -5.46 -0.98
CA ARG A 39 12.44 -6.54 -0.30
C ARG A 39 13.20 -7.16 0.86
N ARG A 40 14.51 -7.38 0.71
CA ARG A 40 15.34 -8.03 1.74
C ARG A 40 15.49 -7.15 2.97
N GLU A 41 15.66 -5.84 2.78
CA GLU A 41 15.70 -4.86 3.88
C GLU A 41 14.39 -4.87 4.71
N ARG A 42 13.26 -5.17 4.06
CA ARG A 42 11.92 -5.24 4.65
C ARG A 42 11.47 -6.68 4.89
N ALA A 43 12.39 -7.53 5.33
CA ALA A 43 12.07 -8.89 5.76
C ALA A 43 11.26 -8.88 7.08
N SER A 44 10.61 -10.00 7.39
CA SER A 44 9.86 -10.12 8.65
C SER A 44 10.78 -9.90 9.86
N GLY A 45 10.31 -9.11 10.82
CA GLY A 45 11.06 -8.75 12.03
C GLY A 45 12.07 -7.60 11.87
N THR A 46 12.14 -6.93 10.71
CA THR A 46 12.97 -5.73 10.55
C THR A 46 12.19 -4.46 10.90
N SER A 47 12.88 -3.45 11.44
CA SER A 47 12.32 -2.13 11.70
C SER A 47 11.77 -1.46 10.44
N GLU A 48 12.41 -1.72 9.31
CA GLU A 48 12.07 -1.21 8.00
C GLU A 48 10.71 -1.75 7.53
N LEU A 49 10.38 -2.99 7.89
CA LEU A 49 9.05 -3.55 7.63
C LEU A 49 7.98 -2.88 8.51
N ASP A 50 8.30 -2.62 9.78
CA ASP A 50 7.37 -1.93 10.69
C ASP A 50 7.08 -0.49 10.20
N GLU A 51 8.11 0.25 9.81
CA GLU A 51 7.98 1.59 9.22
C GLU A 51 7.18 1.56 7.92
N PHE A 52 7.48 0.60 7.04
CA PHE A 52 6.71 0.39 5.82
C PHE A 52 5.24 0.09 6.10
N THR A 53 4.96 -0.73 7.12
CA THR A 53 3.61 -1.11 7.52
C THR A 53 2.83 0.12 7.99
N VAL A 54 3.45 0.99 8.79
CA VAL A 54 2.84 2.25 9.23
C VAL A 54 2.49 3.12 8.03
N ALA A 55 3.45 3.35 7.12
CA ALA A 55 3.25 4.17 5.94
C ALA A 55 2.16 3.60 5.01
N LEU A 56 2.13 2.29 4.82
CA LEU A 56 1.12 1.61 3.99
C LEU A 56 -0.27 1.76 4.58
N ASN A 57 -0.42 1.58 5.90
CA ASN A 57 -1.69 1.75 6.59
C ASN A 57 -2.20 3.20 6.49
N GLU A 58 -1.31 4.18 6.60
CA GLU A 58 -1.66 5.59 6.44
C GLU A 58 -2.17 5.87 5.03
N ALA A 59 -1.47 5.39 4.01
CA ALA A 59 -1.86 5.55 2.61
C ALA A 59 -3.22 4.90 2.30
N ILE A 60 -3.44 3.68 2.77
CA ILE A 60 -4.73 2.97 2.57
C ILE A 60 -5.86 3.71 3.31
N GLY A 61 -5.64 4.09 4.57
CA GLY A 61 -6.63 4.83 5.36
C GLY A 61 -7.05 6.13 4.68
N ASN A 62 -6.07 6.93 4.25
CA ASN A 62 -6.31 8.19 3.53
C ASN A 62 -7.10 7.97 2.24
N PHE A 63 -6.78 6.93 1.47
CA PHE A 63 -7.49 6.58 0.25
C PHE A 63 -8.95 6.19 0.52
N ILE A 64 -9.20 5.36 1.53
CA ILE A 64 -10.55 4.95 1.93
C ILE A 64 -11.37 6.15 2.41
N ASP A 65 -10.77 7.02 3.23
CA ASP A 65 -11.42 8.21 3.77
C ASP A 65 -11.79 9.19 2.67
N GLU A 66 -10.87 9.44 1.73
CA GLU A 66 -11.15 10.31 0.59
C GLU A 66 -12.30 9.76 -0.26
N ARG A 67 -12.28 8.47 -0.58
CA ARG A 67 -13.34 7.82 -1.35
C ARG A 67 -14.69 7.90 -0.62
N THR A 68 -14.70 7.65 0.69
CA THR A 68 -15.89 7.72 1.53
C THR A 68 -16.45 9.14 1.56
N ARG A 69 -15.59 10.14 1.76
CA ARG A 69 -15.97 11.57 1.74
C ARG A 69 -16.57 11.98 0.41
N ARG A 70 -16.00 11.54 -0.71
CA ARG A 70 -16.54 11.78 -2.06
C ARG A 70 -17.94 11.15 -2.22
N MET A 71 -18.12 9.90 -1.80
CA MET A 71 -19.43 9.22 -1.85
C MET A 71 -20.50 9.93 -1.01
N MET A 72 -20.16 10.33 0.22
CA MET A 72 -21.09 11.07 1.09
C MET A 72 -21.47 12.43 0.49
N ARG A 73 -20.53 13.14 -0.14
CA ARG A 73 -20.82 14.41 -0.84
C ARG A 73 -21.79 14.21 -2.00
N VAL A 74 -21.65 13.14 -2.78
CA VAL A 74 -22.57 12.83 -3.90
C VAL A 74 -23.97 12.51 -3.37
N ARG A 75 -24.09 11.64 -2.36
CA ARG A 75 -25.39 11.30 -1.74
C ARG A 75 -26.05 12.51 -1.05
N GLY A 76 -25.28 13.34 -0.38
CA GLY A 76 -25.77 14.59 0.23
C GLY A 76 -26.35 15.56 -0.80
N LYS A 77 -25.69 15.69 -1.98
CA LYS A 77 -26.23 16.49 -3.10
C LYS A 77 -27.53 15.92 -3.67
N VAL A 78 -27.68 14.60 -3.72
CA VAL A 78 -28.93 13.95 -4.13
C VAL A 78 -30.05 14.22 -3.12
N LYS A 79 -29.75 14.20 -1.80
CA LYS A 79 -30.75 14.43 -0.75
C LYS A 79 -31.24 15.88 -0.64
N VAL A 80 -30.45 16.88 -1.05
CA VAL A 80 -30.83 18.30 -1.01
C VAL A 80 -31.67 18.74 -2.23
N ARG A 81 -31.77 17.90 -3.27
CA ARG A 81 -32.59 18.14 -4.47
C ARG A 81 -33.94 17.40 -4.46
N GLY A 82 -34.34 16.86 -3.30
CA GLY A 82 -35.64 16.21 -3.10
C GLY A 82 -36.65 17.15 -2.47
#